data_AF-A0A1Y2HQ50-F1
#
_entry.id   AF-A0A1Y2HQ50-F1
#
_cell.length_a   1.000
_cell.length_b   1.000
_cell.length_c   1.000
_cell.angle_alpha   90.00
_cell.angle_beta   90.00
_cell.angle_gamma   90.00
#
_symmetry.space_group_name_H-M   'P 1'
#
loop_
_entity.id
_entity.type
_entity.pdbx_description
1 polymer ?
#
loop_
_entity_poly.entity_id
_entity_poly.type
_entity_poly.pdbx_seq_one_letter_code
_entity_poly.pdbx_strand_id
1 'polypeptide(L)'
;MRPAVDPAHGAQPFEIITYDFRPNSAANSPQATANGHHSRTSSDARSFSSLKVVQWNIERGYCLDAVIEILRGLHADIICVQELDIGCARSGGRNCAREIAEALSLKCTFVAEFLELDHSVRSERDGGGGLHGNAIFSHLDFDAHALVHQYQAFDWERDGMKKREPRRGGRCTVVGHFEVPGFDHPLTVYSAHLEVFCGLLSRVAQLSEVLARASATKKQSRYQILCGDLNTMAHGIARLSPNFCNDSMRWRTLGSTEAEWLTRNVLAQPAKDMPFNPALLSLNLPPAVVEAARNPGFVDPWDPVRDVTLSNYGGYYSGKLDWTLCMGLEVTDRAMANPKFEASDHRALVVTVRPDPEARAFGKYLAKWGPTSQGHLAASGMGDGIDDGQAQRSAVMEWLYGPRRAVARALAGDTVLPMLTVGLGAIVVGSLVYLKHRSG
;
A
#
# COMPACT_ATOMS: atom_id res chain seq x y z
N MET A 1 37.43 6.28 21.01
CA MET A 1 36.77 5.70 19.83
C MET A 1 36.08 6.84 19.09
N ARG A 2 36.26 7.00 17.77
CA ARG A 2 35.37 7.87 17.00
C ARG A 2 33.96 7.29 17.10
N PRO A 3 32.90 8.08 17.31
CA PRO A 3 31.55 7.55 17.25
C PRO A 3 31.37 6.88 15.88
N ALA A 4 30.75 5.70 15.87
CA ALA A 4 30.36 5.08 14.60
C ALA A 4 29.51 6.10 13.83
N VAL A 5 29.85 6.30 12.56
CA VAL A 5 29.08 7.19 11.68
C VAL A 5 27.66 6.64 11.62
N ASP A 6 26.66 7.51 11.84
CA ASP A 6 25.26 7.11 11.76
C ASP A 6 25.00 6.52 10.35
N PRO A 7 24.43 5.31 10.24
CA PRO A 7 24.23 4.66 8.95
C PRO A 7 23.32 5.44 7.99
N ALA A 8 22.53 6.41 8.49
CA ALA A 8 21.77 7.31 7.64
C ALA A 8 22.62 8.40 6.96
N HIS A 9 23.85 8.64 7.41
CA HIS A 9 24.68 9.70 6.88
C HIS A 9 25.07 9.43 5.42
N GLY A 10 24.59 10.28 4.51
CA GLY A 10 24.87 10.18 3.08
C GLY A 10 24.00 9.16 2.33
N ALA A 11 23.05 8.51 3.01
CA ALA A 11 22.18 7.53 2.37
C ALA A 11 21.35 8.15 1.24
N GLN A 12 21.11 7.35 0.20
CA GLN A 12 20.36 7.74 -0.99
C GLN A 12 18.94 7.14 -0.98
N PRO A 13 18.02 7.65 -1.81
CA PRO A 13 16.72 7.02 -1.98
C PRO A 13 16.84 5.52 -2.32
N PHE A 14 15.91 4.75 -1.78
CA PHE A 14 15.79 3.29 -1.84
C PHE A 14 16.85 2.49 -1.06
N GLU A 15 17.79 3.16 -0.40
CA GLU A 15 18.74 2.49 0.47
C GLU A 15 18.11 2.09 1.80
N ILE A 16 18.62 0.99 2.34
CA ILE A 16 18.18 0.38 3.58
C ILE A 16 19.09 0.86 4.70
N ILE A 17 18.48 1.33 5.79
CA ILE A 17 19.18 1.73 7.00
C ILE A 17 18.66 0.86 8.15
N THR A 18 19.57 0.19 8.87
CA THR A 18 19.23 -0.69 9.99
C THR A 18 19.78 -0.15 11.29
N TYR A 19 18.95 -0.18 12.33
CA TYR A 19 19.35 0.02 13.71
C TYR A 19 18.96 -1.23 14.51
N ASP A 20 19.78 -1.65 15.45
CA ASP A 20 19.45 -2.77 16.34
C ASP A 20 19.76 -2.38 17.78
N PHE A 21 18.71 -2.08 18.54
CA PHE A 21 18.79 -1.73 19.96
C PHE A 21 18.20 -2.81 20.86
N ARG A 22 18.02 -4.03 20.33
CA ARG A 22 17.55 -5.15 21.15
C ARG A 22 18.61 -5.52 22.19
N PRO A 23 18.21 -5.99 23.38
CA PRO A 23 19.16 -6.48 24.36
C PRO A 23 19.97 -7.64 23.79
N ASN A 24 21.30 -7.55 23.80
CA ASN A 24 22.17 -8.66 23.42
C ASN A 24 21.96 -9.83 24.39
N SER A 25 21.31 -10.91 23.94
CA SER A 25 21.16 -12.16 24.70
C SER A 25 22.50 -12.80 25.11
N ALA A 26 23.62 -12.34 24.53
CA ALA A 26 24.97 -12.86 24.77
C ALA A 26 25.83 -12.00 25.73
N ALA A 27 25.39 -10.82 26.17
CA ALA A 27 26.25 -9.90 26.94
C ALA A 27 26.10 -9.98 28.48
N ASN A 28 25.17 -10.79 29.00
CA ASN A 28 24.92 -10.95 30.45
C ASN A 28 25.09 -12.39 30.94
N SER A 29 26.14 -13.09 30.51
CA SER A 29 26.62 -14.29 31.20
C SER A 29 27.96 -13.97 31.86
N PRO A 30 28.13 -14.10 33.19
CA PRO A 30 29.45 -14.00 33.79
C PRO A 30 30.34 -15.08 33.15
N GLN A 31 31.53 -14.67 32.71
CA GLN A 31 32.56 -15.55 32.15
C GLN A 31 32.69 -16.83 32.97
N ALA A 32 32.18 -17.94 32.44
CA ALA A 32 32.56 -19.28 32.87
C ALA A 32 33.60 -19.79 31.89
N THR A 33 34.78 -20.04 32.44
CA THR A 33 35.97 -20.57 31.78
C THR A 33 35.72 -21.91 31.09
N ALA A 34 36.49 -22.12 30.03
CA ALA A 34 36.71 -23.29 29.19
C ALA A 34 36.34 -24.71 29.72
N ASN A 35 35.99 -25.54 28.73
CA ASN A 35 35.96 -27.00 28.66
C ASN A 35 34.63 -27.71 29.01
N GLY A 36 34.06 -28.36 28.00
CA GLY A 36 33.05 -29.41 28.17
C GLY A 36 32.06 -29.46 27.03
N HIS A 37 32.02 -30.59 26.32
CA HIS A 37 30.92 -30.93 25.42
C HIS A 37 29.59 -30.91 26.20
N HIS A 38 28.77 -29.88 25.97
CA HIS A 38 27.38 -29.88 26.40
C HIS A 38 26.48 -29.37 25.28
N SER A 39 25.53 -30.24 24.93
CA SER A 39 24.29 -29.95 24.23
C SER A 39 23.81 -28.52 24.50
N ARG A 40 23.69 -27.71 23.44
CA ARG A 40 22.96 -26.43 23.48
C ARG A 40 21.50 -26.76 23.78
N THR A 41 21.16 -26.89 25.05
CA THR A 41 19.76 -26.82 25.49
C THR A 41 19.26 -25.42 25.15
N SER A 42 18.32 -25.38 24.22
CA SER A 42 17.53 -24.23 23.81
C SER A 42 17.05 -23.44 25.02
N SER A 43 17.60 -22.23 25.20
CA SER A 43 17.01 -21.22 26.08
C SER A 43 15.63 -20.87 25.53
N ASP A 44 14.57 -21.16 26.30
CA ASP A 44 13.16 -20.78 26.15
C ASP A 44 12.84 -19.83 24.99
N ALA A 45 12.83 -20.35 23.77
CA ALA A 45 12.27 -19.63 22.64
C ALA A 45 10.75 -19.61 22.84
N ARG A 46 10.22 -18.47 23.27
CA ARG A 46 8.77 -18.25 23.37
C ARG A 46 8.14 -18.59 22.03
N SER A 47 7.43 -19.72 21.97
CA SER A 47 6.62 -20.09 20.81
C SER A 47 5.42 -19.14 20.74
N PHE A 48 5.19 -18.54 19.58
CA PHE A 48 4.07 -17.64 19.33
C PHE A 48 2.87 -18.43 18.81
N SER A 49 1.78 -18.43 19.58
CA SER A 49 0.47 -18.85 19.09
C SER A 49 -0.27 -17.75 18.32
N SER A 50 0.17 -16.50 18.49
CA SER A 50 -0.37 -15.31 17.84
C SER A 50 0.66 -14.18 17.87
N LEU A 51 0.54 -13.21 16.95
CA LEU A 51 1.37 -12.01 16.87
C LEU A 51 0.49 -10.76 16.93
N LYS A 52 0.93 -9.75 17.67
CA LYS A 52 0.36 -8.41 17.64
C LYS A 52 1.14 -7.55 16.66
N VAL A 53 0.45 -7.04 15.65
CA VAL A 53 1.01 -6.18 14.60
C VAL A 53 0.36 -4.81 14.67
N VAL A 54 1.18 -3.77 14.59
CA VAL A 54 0.74 -2.37 14.55
C VAL A 54 1.18 -1.74 13.25
N GLN A 55 0.31 -0.93 12.64
CA GLN A 55 0.70 -0.02 11.57
C GLN A 55 0.31 1.41 11.88
N TRP A 56 1.14 2.39 11.49
CA TRP A 56 0.83 3.79 11.71
C TRP A 56 1.62 4.74 10.79
N ASN A 57 0.93 5.63 10.08
CA ASN A 57 1.51 6.86 9.54
C ASN A 57 1.67 7.89 10.68
N ILE A 58 2.90 8.34 10.95
CA ILE A 58 3.21 9.22 12.10
C ILE A 58 3.40 10.69 11.71
N GLU A 59 2.95 11.08 10.52
CA GLU A 59 2.99 12.46 10.01
C GLU A 59 4.40 13.09 10.16
N ARG A 60 5.41 12.50 9.50
CA ARG A 60 6.80 13.00 9.46
C ARG A 60 7.50 13.03 10.82
N GLY A 61 6.86 12.52 11.88
CA GLY A 61 7.37 12.53 13.24
C GLY A 61 7.22 13.87 13.96
N TYR A 62 6.24 14.71 13.59
CA TYR A 62 6.02 16.00 14.27
C TYR A 62 5.83 15.87 15.78
N CYS A 63 5.12 14.83 16.22
CA CYS A 63 4.83 14.56 17.64
C CYS A 63 5.54 13.28 18.12
N LEU A 64 6.81 13.10 17.77
CA LEU A 64 7.54 11.83 17.96
C LEU A 64 7.52 11.29 19.40
N ASP A 65 7.59 12.14 20.42
CA ASP A 65 7.56 11.68 21.82
C ASP A 65 6.21 11.03 22.17
N ALA A 66 5.10 11.65 21.75
CA ALA A 66 3.76 11.08 21.94
C ALA A 66 3.57 9.78 21.14
N VAL A 67 4.13 9.71 19.94
CA VAL A 67 4.16 8.49 19.11
C VAL A 67 4.88 7.36 19.86
N ILE A 68 6.07 7.63 20.42
CA ILE A 68 6.85 6.65 21.18
C ILE A 68 6.08 6.15 22.39
N GLU A 69 5.45 7.03 23.18
CA GLU A 69 4.64 6.62 24.34
C GLU A 69 3.47 5.72 23.95
N ILE A 70 2.75 6.07 22.88
CA ILE A 70 1.65 5.25 22.37
C ILE A 70 2.16 3.89 21.93
N LEU A 71 3.21 3.83 21.09
CA LEU A 71 3.78 2.57 20.61
C LEU A 71 4.28 1.68 21.75
N ARG A 72 4.89 2.28 22.79
CA ARG A 72 5.33 1.54 23.99
C ARG A 72 4.18 0.84 24.69
N GLY A 73 3.07 1.53 24.88
CA GLY A 73 1.87 0.99 25.54
C GLY A 73 1.14 -0.08 24.74
N LEU A 74 1.35 -0.15 23.42
CA LEU A 74 0.71 -1.16 22.57
C LEU A 74 1.35 -2.54 22.71
N HIS A 75 2.62 -2.62 23.13
CA HIS A 75 3.37 -3.88 23.27
C HIS A 75 3.22 -4.79 22.04
N ALA A 76 3.57 -4.24 20.87
CA ALA A 76 3.47 -4.93 19.59
C ALA A 76 4.69 -5.83 19.33
N ASP A 77 4.49 -6.93 18.63
CA ASP A 77 5.56 -7.81 18.19
C ASP A 77 6.23 -7.27 16.92
N ILE A 78 5.43 -6.70 16.01
CA ILE A 78 5.88 -6.06 14.77
C ILE A 78 5.18 -4.71 14.61
N ILE A 79 5.92 -3.68 14.24
CA ILE A 79 5.40 -2.32 14.01
C ILE A 79 5.82 -1.87 12.60
N CYS A 80 4.86 -1.48 11.77
CA CYS A 80 5.09 -0.88 10.46
C CYS A 80 4.77 0.62 10.53
N VAL A 81 5.75 1.48 10.30
CA VAL A 81 5.56 2.92 10.39
C VAL A 81 5.80 3.56 9.03
N GLN A 82 4.94 4.51 8.67
CA GLN A 82 5.07 5.34 7.47
C GLN A 82 5.33 6.79 7.85
N GLU A 83 5.91 7.54 6.91
CA GLU A 83 6.27 8.95 7.08
C GLU A 83 7.21 9.21 8.27
N LEU A 84 8.35 8.53 8.31
CA LEU A 84 9.42 8.86 9.26
C LEU A 84 10.44 9.78 8.59
N ASP A 85 10.83 10.83 9.30
CA ASP A 85 11.94 11.66 8.89
C ASP A 85 13.25 11.27 9.59
N ILE A 86 14.36 11.41 8.86
CA ILE A 86 15.71 11.39 9.41
C ILE A 86 16.42 12.68 8.99
N GLY A 87 16.65 13.58 9.94
CA GLY A 87 17.43 14.80 9.72
C GLY A 87 16.69 15.94 9.01
N CYS A 88 15.39 15.82 8.73
CA CYS A 88 14.61 16.92 8.15
C CYS A 88 14.41 18.05 9.18
N ALA A 89 14.45 19.30 8.72
CA ALA A 89 14.27 20.47 9.57
C ALA A 89 12.92 20.49 10.29
N ARG A 90 11.85 20.04 9.61
CA ARG A 90 10.48 20.01 10.14
C ARG A 90 10.27 19.05 11.32
N SER A 91 11.13 18.04 11.45
CA SER A 91 11.16 17.12 12.59
C SER A 91 12.20 17.54 13.63
N GLY A 92 12.75 18.75 13.55
CA GLY A 92 13.81 19.24 14.43
C GLY A 92 15.17 18.59 14.19
N GLY A 93 15.39 18.03 12.99
CA GLY A 93 16.62 17.29 12.66
C GLY A 93 16.72 15.91 13.33
N ARG A 94 15.61 15.42 13.89
CA ARG A 94 15.55 14.14 14.61
C ARG A 94 15.73 12.95 13.69
N ASN A 95 16.18 11.83 14.26
CA ASN A 95 16.26 10.55 13.57
C ASN A 95 15.13 9.67 14.10
N CYS A 96 13.92 9.84 13.54
CA CYS A 96 12.72 9.24 14.09
C CYS A 96 12.82 7.71 14.16
N ALA A 97 13.40 7.08 13.12
CA ALA A 97 13.59 5.64 13.07
C ALA A 97 14.50 5.14 14.20
N ARG A 98 15.67 5.79 14.40
CA ARG A 98 16.60 5.43 15.47
C ARG A 98 15.99 5.63 16.85
N GLU A 99 15.35 6.76 17.08
CA GLU A 99 14.79 7.13 18.39
C GLU A 99 13.64 6.20 18.81
N ILE A 100 12.76 5.81 17.88
CA ILE A 100 11.74 4.79 18.15
C ILE A 100 12.39 3.44 18.47
N ALA A 101 13.36 3.01 17.67
CA ALA A 101 14.04 1.73 17.86
C ALA A 101 14.75 1.65 19.21
N GLU A 102 15.45 2.72 19.60
CA GLU A 102 16.15 2.83 20.87
C GLU A 102 15.17 2.85 22.06
N ALA A 103 14.15 3.72 22.00
CA ALA A 103 13.19 3.91 23.08
C ALA A 103 12.30 2.69 23.36
N LEU A 104 12.15 1.80 22.38
CA LEU A 104 11.40 0.54 22.48
C LEU A 104 12.30 -0.70 22.53
N SER A 105 13.62 -0.54 22.44
CA SER A 105 14.62 -1.63 22.39
C SER A 105 14.34 -2.65 21.26
N LEU A 106 14.13 -2.15 20.04
CA LEU A 106 13.77 -2.94 18.86
C LEU A 106 14.88 -2.90 17.80
N LYS A 107 14.85 -3.89 16.91
CA LYS A 107 15.49 -3.79 15.59
C LYS A 107 14.57 -2.99 14.69
N CYS A 108 15.15 -2.13 13.88
CA CYS A 108 14.48 -1.31 12.89
C CYS A 108 15.16 -1.46 11.54
N THR A 109 14.36 -1.62 10.48
CA THR A 109 14.81 -1.40 9.12
C THR A 109 13.98 -0.29 8.50
N PHE A 110 14.64 0.80 8.15
CA PHE A 110 14.09 1.96 7.44
C PHE A 110 14.52 1.91 5.97
N VAL A 111 13.64 2.36 5.07
CA VAL A 111 13.97 2.59 3.66
C VAL A 111 13.64 4.04 3.32
N ALA A 112 14.63 4.75 2.77
CA ALA A 112 14.44 6.11 2.30
C ALA A 112 13.59 6.12 1.02
N GLU A 113 12.34 6.58 1.09
CA GLU A 113 11.56 6.83 -0.14
C GLU A 113 12.12 8.05 -0.87
N PHE A 114 12.40 9.11 -0.09
CA PHE A 114 12.82 10.39 -0.62
C PHE A 114 14.02 10.95 0.14
N LEU A 115 14.90 11.61 -0.62
CA LEU A 115 15.75 12.68 -0.12
C LEU A 115 14.94 13.98 -0.23
N GLU A 116 14.58 14.56 0.91
CA GLU A 116 13.87 15.84 1.01
C GLU A 116 14.87 16.97 0.86
N LEU A 117 14.89 17.65 -0.29
CA LEU A 117 15.89 18.69 -0.55
C LEU A 117 15.62 19.91 0.33
N ASP A 118 16.66 20.42 0.98
CA ASP A 118 16.60 21.72 1.64
C ASP A 118 16.50 22.82 0.58
N HIS A 119 15.46 23.64 0.67
CA HIS A 119 15.20 24.70 -0.30
C HIS A 119 14.27 25.75 0.27
N SER A 120 14.56 27.02 -0.04
CA SER A 120 13.78 28.21 0.36
C SER A 120 12.30 28.25 -0.09
N VAL A 121 11.83 27.30 -0.91
CA VAL A 121 10.44 27.27 -1.36
C VAL A 121 9.52 26.59 -0.33
N ARG A 122 10.13 25.74 0.51
CA ARG A 122 9.46 25.01 1.58
C ARG A 122 8.98 25.98 2.65
N SER A 123 7.83 25.65 3.23
CA SER A 123 7.41 26.29 4.47
C SER A 123 8.22 25.73 5.64
N GLU A 124 8.12 26.37 6.82
CA GLU A 124 8.69 25.82 8.05
C GLU A 124 8.11 24.43 8.36
N ARG A 125 6.79 24.26 8.18
CA ARG A 125 6.10 22.97 8.35
C ARG A 125 6.65 21.90 7.40
N ASP A 126 7.04 22.27 6.18
CA ASP A 126 7.48 21.30 5.16
C ASP A 126 9.01 21.22 5.04
N GLY A 127 9.76 21.77 6.00
CA GLY A 127 11.22 21.84 6.00
C GLY A 127 11.90 20.50 5.66
N GLY A 128 12.81 20.53 4.69
CA GLY A 128 13.54 19.36 4.19
C GLY A 128 14.93 19.25 4.82
N GLY A 129 15.90 18.77 4.05
CA GLY A 129 17.31 18.62 4.45
C GLY A 129 17.70 17.21 4.91
N GLY A 130 16.78 16.25 4.83
CA GLY A 130 16.99 14.89 5.32
C GLY A 130 16.30 13.83 4.48
N LEU A 131 16.13 12.64 5.07
CA LEU A 131 15.44 11.51 4.45
C LEU A 131 14.01 11.43 4.94
N HIS A 132 13.13 10.91 4.09
CA HIS A 132 11.76 10.59 4.41
C HIS A 132 11.44 9.18 3.91
N GLY A 133 10.74 8.37 4.70
CA GLY A 133 10.36 7.05 4.24
C GLY A 133 9.62 6.19 5.25
N ASN A 134 9.75 4.88 5.08
CA ASN A 134 8.96 3.85 5.75
C ASN A 134 9.88 2.92 6.56
N ALA A 135 9.37 2.32 7.62
CA ALA A 135 10.13 1.41 8.46
C ALA A 135 9.32 0.21 8.98
N ILE A 136 10.04 -0.86 9.33
CA ILE A 136 9.55 -2.00 10.10
C ILE A 136 10.40 -2.12 11.37
N PHE A 137 9.75 -2.30 12.51
CA PHE A 137 10.37 -2.51 13.81
C PHE A 137 9.91 -3.84 14.41
N SER A 138 10.82 -4.54 15.09
CA SER A 138 10.46 -5.75 15.85
C SER A 138 11.53 -6.11 16.87
N HIS A 139 11.12 -6.85 17.90
CA HIS A 139 12.06 -7.54 18.77
C HIS A 139 12.51 -8.88 18.15
N LEU A 140 11.71 -9.44 17.24
CA LEU A 140 12.10 -10.58 16.41
C LEU A 140 13.18 -10.17 15.42
N ASP A 141 14.04 -11.11 15.06
CA ASP A 141 15.01 -10.87 13.99
C ASP A 141 14.33 -11.02 12.63
N PHE A 142 14.78 -10.24 11.66
CA PHE A 142 14.24 -10.25 10.30
C PHE A 142 15.23 -9.66 9.31
N ASP A 143 15.17 -10.16 8.08
CA ASP A 143 15.81 -9.54 6.93
C ASP A 143 14.80 -8.65 6.21
N ALA A 144 15.27 -7.57 5.58
CA ALA A 144 14.39 -6.69 4.85
C ALA A 144 15.02 -6.14 3.57
N HIS A 145 14.17 -5.80 2.60
CA HIS A 145 14.57 -5.13 1.37
C HIS A 145 13.54 -4.10 0.91
N ALA A 146 13.95 -3.20 0.03
CA ALA A 146 13.07 -2.24 -0.62
C ALA A 146 12.41 -2.85 -1.87
N LEU A 147 11.09 -2.75 -1.97
CA LEU A 147 10.33 -2.94 -3.20
C LEU A 147 10.06 -1.56 -3.81
N VAL A 148 10.90 -1.14 -4.75
CA VAL A 148 10.72 0.12 -5.49
C VAL A 148 9.58 -0.03 -6.48
N HIS A 149 8.58 0.85 -6.39
CA HIS A 149 7.44 0.85 -7.31
C HIS A 149 7.89 1.28 -8.71
N GLN A 150 7.52 0.53 -9.75
CA GLN A 150 7.74 0.96 -11.14
C GLN A 150 6.71 2.04 -11.51
N TYR A 151 5.51 1.94 -10.96
CA TYR A 151 4.48 2.97 -11.10
C TYR A 151 4.74 4.13 -10.13
N GLN A 152 5.56 5.08 -10.55
CA GLN A 152 5.74 6.37 -9.88
C GLN A 152 4.72 7.37 -10.41
N ALA A 153 3.58 7.50 -9.73
CA ALA A 153 2.43 8.29 -10.20
C ALA A 153 2.70 9.81 -10.25
N PHE A 154 3.70 10.28 -9.51
CA PHE A 154 4.17 11.66 -9.52
C PHE A 154 5.70 11.69 -9.63
N ASP A 155 6.21 12.49 -10.56
CA ASP A 155 7.65 12.66 -10.77
C ASP A 155 8.15 13.77 -9.83
N TRP A 156 8.59 13.37 -8.65
CA TRP A 156 9.02 14.28 -7.60
C TRP A 156 10.30 15.06 -7.94
N GLU A 157 11.20 14.47 -8.74
CA GLU A 157 12.43 15.13 -9.17
C GLU A 157 12.14 16.27 -10.15
N ARG A 158 11.22 16.02 -11.09
CA ARG A 158 10.82 17.04 -12.08
C ARG A 158 9.84 18.06 -11.51
N ASP A 159 8.84 17.59 -10.78
CA ASP A 159 7.65 18.38 -10.44
C ASP A 159 7.53 18.74 -8.95
N GLY A 160 8.44 18.28 -8.08
CA GLY A 160 8.41 18.55 -6.63
C GLY A 160 8.45 20.05 -6.29
N MET A 161 9.13 20.86 -7.11
CA MET A 161 9.12 22.32 -6.98
C MET A 161 7.71 22.92 -7.09
N LYS A 162 6.85 22.36 -7.95
CA LYS A 162 5.45 22.80 -8.11
C LYS A 162 4.59 22.49 -6.88
N LYS A 163 5.02 21.51 -6.07
CA LYS A 163 4.42 21.17 -4.78
C LYS A 163 5.08 21.87 -3.60
N ARG A 164 6.09 22.72 -3.85
CA ARG A 164 6.92 23.34 -2.81
C ARG A 164 7.62 22.33 -1.91
N GLU A 165 7.77 21.11 -2.38
CA GLU A 165 8.41 19.99 -1.69
C GLU A 165 9.38 19.30 -2.67
N PRO A 166 10.50 19.95 -3.03
CA PRO A 166 11.47 19.36 -3.95
C PRO A 166 12.11 18.12 -3.33
N ARG A 167 12.01 16.99 -4.03
CA ARG A 167 12.44 15.67 -3.55
C ARG A 167 13.20 14.92 -4.64
N ARG A 168 14.08 14.02 -4.23
CA ARG A 168 14.67 12.97 -5.09
C ARG A 168 14.25 11.60 -4.60
N GLY A 169 14.05 10.65 -5.50
CA GLY A 169 13.52 9.32 -5.16
C GLY A 169 12.06 9.10 -5.57
N GLY A 170 11.36 8.21 -4.87
CA GLY A 170 10.04 7.73 -5.25
C GLY A 170 9.41 6.83 -4.20
N ARG A 171 8.18 6.37 -4.47
CA ARG A 171 7.50 5.45 -3.58
C ARG A 171 8.16 4.08 -3.58
N CYS A 172 8.34 3.52 -2.39
CA CYS A 172 8.78 2.15 -2.21
C CYS A 172 8.17 1.52 -0.94
N THR A 173 8.04 0.21 -0.98
CA THR A 173 7.52 -0.58 0.14
C THR A 173 8.67 -1.29 0.85
N VAL A 174 8.71 -1.25 2.18
CA VAL A 174 9.64 -2.09 2.97
C VAL A 174 9.06 -3.50 3.01
N VAL A 175 9.87 -4.50 2.65
CA VAL A 175 9.48 -5.92 2.72
C VAL A 175 10.37 -6.62 3.74
N GLY A 176 9.80 -7.02 4.88
CA GLY A 176 10.47 -7.77 5.93
C GLY A 176 10.12 -9.26 5.90
N HIS A 177 11.09 -10.12 6.17
CA HIS A 177 10.94 -11.57 6.23
C HIS A 177 11.30 -12.07 7.64
N PHE A 178 10.34 -12.71 8.28
CA PHE A 178 10.41 -13.13 9.67
C PHE A 178 10.31 -14.64 9.78
N GLU A 179 11.25 -15.24 10.51
CA GLU A 179 11.10 -16.57 11.08
C GLU A 179 10.42 -16.42 12.44
N VAL A 180 9.13 -16.76 12.51
CA VAL A 180 8.33 -16.61 13.73
C VAL A 180 8.29 -17.95 14.46
N PRO A 181 8.91 -18.09 15.65
CA PRO A 181 8.83 -19.32 16.42
C PRO A 181 7.37 -19.71 16.68
N GLY A 182 6.99 -20.93 16.32
CA GLY A 182 5.61 -21.44 16.47
C GLY A 182 4.76 -21.35 15.20
N PHE A 183 5.19 -20.62 14.18
CA PHE A 183 4.57 -20.67 12.86
C PHE A 183 5.26 -21.76 12.03
N ASP A 184 4.49 -22.46 11.18
CA ASP A 184 4.98 -23.53 10.29
C ASP A 184 5.58 -23.00 8.97
N HIS A 185 5.45 -21.70 8.71
CA HIS A 185 6.01 -21.02 7.55
C HIS A 185 6.48 -19.60 7.92
N PRO A 186 7.44 -19.03 7.16
CA PRO A 186 7.88 -17.66 7.35
C PRO A 186 6.76 -16.64 7.11
N LEU A 187 6.82 -15.53 7.85
CA LEU A 187 5.93 -14.38 7.71
C LEU A 187 6.61 -13.30 6.86
N THR A 188 5.95 -12.86 5.80
CA THR A 188 6.37 -11.66 5.05
C THR A 188 5.51 -10.46 5.45
N VAL A 189 6.14 -9.35 5.83
CA VAL A 189 5.47 -8.12 6.22
C VAL A 189 5.84 -7.00 5.25
N TYR A 190 4.84 -6.30 4.74
CA TYR A 190 5.00 -5.14 3.87
C TYR A 190 4.61 -3.87 4.64
N SER A 191 5.44 -2.83 4.58
CA SER A 191 5.13 -1.47 5.05
C SER A 191 5.12 -0.54 3.83
N ALA A 192 3.92 -0.18 3.37
CA ALA A 192 3.71 0.58 2.14
C ALA A 192 3.18 1.99 2.43
N HIS A 193 3.55 2.94 1.56
CA HIS A 193 2.94 4.26 1.49
C HIS A 193 2.71 4.61 0.02
N LEU A 194 1.46 4.66 -0.43
CA LEU A 194 1.14 4.92 -1.83
C LEU A 194 1.08 6.42 -2.14
N GLU A 195 1.15 6.78 -3.43
CA GLU A 195 1.19 8.18 -3.83
C GLU A 195 -0.13 8.92 -3.53
N VAL A 196 0.00 10.13 -2.99
CA VAL A 196 -1.11 11.01 -2.62
C VAL A 196 -1.46 11.96 -3.78
N PHE A 197 -0.45 12.43 -4.52
CA PHE A 197 -0.62 13.35 -5.66
C PHE A 197 -0.97 12.63 -6.95
N CYS A 198 -1.96 11.74 -6.89
CA CYS A 198 -2.43 10.97 -8.04
C CYS A 198 -3.92 10.65 -7.95
N GLY A 199 -4.43 9.96 -8.97
CA GLY A 199 -5.78 9.40 -8.99
C GLY A 199 -5.83 7.98 -8.40
N LEU A 200 -7.06 7.51 -8.18
CA LEU A 200 -7.35 6.17 -7.66
C LEU A 200 -6.67 5.07 -8.51
N LEU A 201 -6.72 5.18 -9.84
CA LEU A 201 -6.17 4.17 -10.74
C LEU A 201 -4.65 4.04 -10.63
N SER A 202 -3.97 5.14 -10.29
CA SER A 202 -2.52 5.11 -10.04
C SER A 202 -2.20 4.35 -8.75
N ARG A 203 -3.00 4.52 -7.70
CA ARG A 203 -2.88 3.72 -6.47
C ARG A 203 -3.21 2.26 -6.71
N VAL A 204 -4.18 1.94 -7.56
CA VAL A 204 -4.43 0.56 -8.01
C VAL A 204 -3.19 -0.02 -8.70
N ALA A 205 -2.53 0.74 -9.57
CA ALA A 205 -1.30 0.30 -10.22
C ALA A 205 -0.18 0.00 -9.21
N GLN A 206 0.06 0.89 -8.24
CA GLN A 206 1.08 0.66 -7.20
C GLN A 206 0.73 -0.53 -6.29
N LEU A 207 -0.52 -0.63 -5.86
CA LEU A 207 -0.99 -1.77 -5.05
C LEU A 207 -0.84 -3.09 -5.83
N SER A 208 -1.09 -3.07 -7.15
CA SER A 208 -0.97 -4.27 -7.99
C SER A 208 0.43 -4.87 -7.99
N GLU A 209 1.48 -4.05 -7.84
CA GLU A 209 2.86 -4.54 -7.74
C GLU A 209 3.10 -5.31 -6.44
N VAL A 210 2.53 -4.83 -5.32
CA VAL A 210 2.57 -5.52 -4.03
C VAL A 210 1.77 -6.82 -4.09
N LEU A 211 0.56 -6.78 -4.68
CA LEU A 211 -0.28 -7.97 -4.85
C LEU A 211 0.39 -9.02 -5.74
N ALA A 212 1.04 -8.62 -6.83
CA ALA A 212 1.81 -9.50 -7.69
C ALA A 212 2.99 -10.13 -6.95
N ARG A 213 3.73 -9.35 -6.16
CA ARG A 213 4.83 -9.86 -5.31
C ARG A 213 4.31 -10.86 -4.28
N ALA A 214 3.22 -10.54 -3.60
CA ALA A 214 2.60 -11.42 -2.60
C ALA A 214 2.11 -12.73 -3.23
N SER A 215 1.49 -12.65 -4.41
CA SER A 215 1.07 -13.82 -5.19
C SER A 215 2.26 -14.70 -5.58
N ALA A 216 3.33 -14.10 -6.10
CA ALA A 216 4.53 -14.82 -6.54
C ALA A 216 5.28 -15.53 -5.41
N THR A 217 5.21 -14.99 -4.19
CA THR A 217 5.89 -15.51 -2.99
C THR A 217 5.00 -16.37 -2.10
N LYS A 218 3.72 -16.54 -2.45
CA LYS A 218 2.71 -17.20 -1.60
C LYS A 218 3.07 -18.64 -1.22
N LYS A 219 3.85 -19.35 -2.04
CA LYS A 219 4.30 -20.72 -1.74
C LYS A 219 5.42 -20.75 -0.71
N GLN A 220 6.31 -19.76 -0.74
CA GLN A 220 7.45 -19.63 0.16
C GLN A 220 7.02 -19.03 1.50
N SER A 221 6.15 -18.02 1.44
CA SER A 221 5.59 -17.33 2.61
C SER A 221 4.08 -17.36 2.51
N ARG A 222 3.49 -18.37 3.16
CA ARG A 222 2.03 -18.54 3.22
C ARG A 222 1.37 -17.41 4.00
N TYR A 223 2.03 -16.95 5.05
CA TYR A 223 1.60 -15.87 5.93
C TYR A 223 2.18 -14.56 5.45
N GLN A 224 1.31 -13.62 5.10
CA GLN A 224 1.74 -12.29 4.69
C GLN A 224 0.85 -11.22 5.29
N ILE A 225 1.42 -10.07 5.64
CA ILE A 225 0.69 -8.90 6.13
C ILE A 225 1.13 -7.68 5.34
N LEU A 226 0.19 -6.97 4.73
CA LEU A 226 0.43 -5.65 4.16
C LEU A 226 -0.16 -4.58 5.07
N CYS A 227 0.73 -3.82 5.68
CA CYS A 227 0.47 -2.63 6.48
C CYS A 227 0.78 -1.38 5.65
N GLY A 228 0.00 -0.32 5.80
CA GLY A 228 0.36 0.94 5.18
C GLY A 228 -0.77 1.94 5.00
N ASP A 229 -0.35 3.16 4.76
CA ASP A 229 -1.18 4.23 4.23
C ASP A 229 -1.27 4.09 2.70
N LEU A 230 -2.43 3.66 2.23
CA LEU A 230 -2.67 3.51 0.80
C LEU A 230 -3.18 4.80 0.15
N ASN A 231 -3.30 5.90 0.91
CA ASN A 231 -3.80 7.19 0.42
C ASN A 231 -5.14 7.06 -0.33
N THR A 232 -6.04 6.17 0.12
CA THR A 232 -7.37 5.93 -0.47
C THR A 232 -8.32 7.10 -0.23
N MET A 233 -7.98 8.24 -0.83
CA MET A 233 -8.50 9.55 -0.47
C MET A 233 -9.55 10.12 -1.44
N ALA A 234 -9.81 9.46 -2.58
CA ALA A 234 -10.62 9.96 -3.68
C ALA A 234 -12.13 9.89 -3.43
N HIS A 235 -12.58 10.46 -2.31
CA HIS A 235 -13.98 10.61 -1.94
C HIS A 235 -14.25 11.93 -1.22
N GLY A 236 -15.53 12.18 -0.91
CA GLY A 236 -15.96 13.43 -0.26
C GLY A 236 -15.49 14.67 -1.02
N ILE A 237 -15.05 15.69 -0.28
CA ILE A 237 -14.58 16.96 -0.84
C ILE A 237 -13.25 16.81 -1.62
N ALA A 238 -12.43 15.80 -1.31
CA ALA A 238 -11.16 15.59 -1.99
C ALA A 238 -11.31 15.35 -3.50
N ARG A 239 -12.47 14.83 -3.94
CA ARG A 239 -12.81 14.65 -5.37
C ARG A 239 -12.66 15.92 -6.20
N LEU A 240 -12.85 17.09 -5.57
CA LEU A 240 -12.71 18.39 -6.24
C LEU A 240 -11.25 18.76 -6.48
N SER A 241 -10.30 18.16 -5.76
CA SER A 241 -8.88 18.48 -5.89
C SER A 241 -8.29 17.90 -7.17
N PRO A 242 -7.78 18.72 -8.11
CA PRO A 242 -7.02 18.25 -9.27
C PRO A 242 -5.70 17.58 -8.87
N ASN A 243 -5.24 17.75 -7.63
CA ASN A 243 -3.98 17.20 -7.13
C ASN A 243 -4.13 15.78 -6.57
N PHE A 244 -5.21 15.52 -5.84
CA PHE A 244 -5.37 14.32 -5.02
C PHE A 244 -6.31 13.25 -5.62
N CYS A 245 -6.98 13.61 -6.72
CA CYS A 245 -7.95 12.73 -7.40
C CYS A 245 -7.81 12.80 -8.92
N ASN A 246 -6.60 12.94 -9.48
CA ASN A 246 -6.35 13.47 -10.83
C ASN A 246 -6.83 12.63 -12.04
N ASP A 247 -7.59 11.56 -11.82
CA ASP A 247 -8.18 10.72 -12.87
C ASP A 247 -9.72 10.80 -12.92
N SER A 248 -10.32 10.07 -13.85
CA SER A 248 -11.77 10.03 -14.04
C SER A 248 -12.54 9.39 -12.87
N MET A 249 -11.85 8.68 -11.96
CA MET A 249 -12.50 8.00 -10.84
C MET A 249 -13.05 8.96 -9.80
N ARG A 250 -12.58 10.21 -9.78
CA ARG A 250 -13.17 11.28 -8.96
C ARG A 250 -14.67 11.47 -9.22
N TRP A 251 -15.16 11.11 -10.41
CA TRP A 251 -16.57 11.18 -10.78
C TRP A 251 -17.22 9.80 -10.91
N ARG A 252 -16.49 8.81 -11.42
CA ARG A 252 -17.03 7.46 -11.64
C ARG A 252 -17.35 6.70 -10.35
N THR A 253 -16.85 7.15 -9.21
CA THR A 253 -17.07 6.50 -7.91
C THR A 253 -17.93 7.34 -6.96
N LEU A 254 -18.67 8.33 -7.48
CA LEU A 254 -19.62 9.11 -6.67
C LEU A 254 -20.58 8.19 -5.90
N GLY A 255 -20.79 8.49 -4.63
CA GLY A 255 -21.58 7.65 -3.72
C GLY A 255 -20.80 6.54 -3.01
N SER A 256 -19.50 6.38 -3.31
CA SER A 256 -18.62 5.41 -2.63
C SER A 256 -17.38 6.10 -2.07
N THR A 257 -16.80 5.53 -1.01
CA THR A 257 -15.43 5.87 -0.59
C THR A 257 -14.44 5.21 -1.53
N GLU A 258 -13.22 5.75 -1.68
CA GLU A 258 -12.20 5.04 -2.47
C GLU A 258 -11.88 3.68 -1.85
N ALA A 259 -11.83 3.59 -0.52
CA ALA A 259 -11.62 2.34 0.19
C ALA A 259 -12.69 1.29 -0.13
N GLU A 260 -13.97 1.67 -0.14
CA GLU A 260 -15.06 0.75 -0.47
C GLU A 260 -14.96 0.29 -1.94
N TRP A 261 -14.64 1.21 -2.84
CA TRP A 261 -14.42 0.87 -4.24
C TRP A 261 -13.25 -0.11 -4.40
N LEU A 262 -12.12 0.13 -3.75
CA LEU A 262 -10.94 -0.74 -3.79
C LEU A 262 -11.26 -2.13 -3.21
N THR A 263 -11.99 -2.17 -2.09
CA THR A 263 -12.45 -3.42 -1.48
C THR A 263 -13.25 -4.27 -2.46
N ARG A 264 -14.24 -3.71 -3.16
CA ARG A 264 -15.11 -4.46 -4.08
C ARG A 264 -14.46 -4.80 -5.42
N ASN A 265 -13.65 -3.90 -5.95
CA ASN A 265 -13.16 -4.00 -7.33
C ASN A 265 -11.74 -4.53 -7.43
N VAL A 266 -11.00 -4.63 -6.33
CA VAL A 266 -9.64 -5.19 -6.30
C VAL A 266 -9.54 -6.29 -5.25
N LEU A 267 -9.84 -5.98 -3.98
CA LEU A 267 -9.65 -6.96 -2.90
C LEU A 267 -10.69 -8.09 -2.91
N ALA A 268 -11.86 -7.87 -3.48
CA ALA A 268 -12.88 -8.92 -3.62
C ALA A 268 -12.75 -9.70 -4.94
N GLN A 269 -11.70 -9.47 -5.72
CA GLN A 269 -11.42 -10.14 -6.99
C GLN A 269 -10.31 -11.19 -6.80
N PRO A 270 -10.64 -12.47 -6.54
CA PRO A 270 -9.65 -13.49 -6.22
C PRO A 270 -8.75 -13.83 -7.42
N ALA A 271 -7.46 -14.05 -7.16
CA ALA A 271 -6.48 -14.35 -8.21
C ALA A 271 -6.66 -15.73 -8.89
N LYS A 272 -7.46 -16.63 -8.31
CA LYS A 272 -7.60 -18.03 -8.78
C LYS A 272 -8.53 -18.19 -9.99
N ASP A 273 -9.47 -17.28 -10.17
CA ASP A 273 -10.64 -17.56 -11.02
C ASP A 273 -10.49 -17.08 -12.47
N MET A 274 -9.75 -15.98 -12.67
CA MET A 274 -9.51 -15.35 -13.97
C MET A 274 -8.07 -14.87 -14.06
N PRO A 275 -7.43 -14.91 -15.25
CA PRO A 275 -6.06 -14.42 -15.43
C PRO A 275 -5.93 -12.89 -15.29
N PHE A 276 -7.05 -12.18 -15.24
CA PHE A 276 -7.14 -10.73 -15.12
C PHE A 276 -8.28 -10.32 -14.19
N ASN A 277 -8.27 -9.07 -13.71
CA ASN A 277 -9.36 -8.49 -12.94
C ASN A 277 -10.43 -7.88 -13.88
N PRO A 278 -11.63 -8.47 -13.96
CA PRO A 278 -12.68 -8.00 -14.87
C PRO A 278 -13.21 -6.60 -14.52
N ALA A 279 -13.18 -6.20 -13.24
CA ALA A 279 -13.66 -4.88 -12.81
C ALA A 279 -12.81 -3.72 -13.34
N LEU A 280 -11.62 -4.00 -13.87
CA LEU A 280 -10.66 -2.99 -14.33
C LEU A 280 -10.60 -2.83 -15.86
N LEU A 281 -11.25 -3.71 -16.63
CA LEU A 281 -11.13 -3.76 -18.10
C LEU A 281 -11.56 -2.45 -18.78
N SER A 282 -12.59 -1.78 -18.25
CA SER A 282 -13.12 -0.53 -18.82
C SER A 282 -12.41 0.74 -18.31
N LEU A 283 -11.34 0.59 -17.53
CA LEU A 283 -10.66 1.69 -16.83
C LEU A 283 -9.35 2.13 -17.48
N ASN A 284 -9.03 1.62 -18.68
CA ASN A 284 -7.86 2.01 -19.47
C ASN A 284 -6.53 1.89 -18.69
N LEU A 285 -6.43 0.88 -17.82
CA LEU A 285 -5.20 0.53 -17.12
C LEU A 285 -4.28 -0.30 -18.03
N PRO A 286 -2.94 -0.26 -17.84
CA PRO A 286 -2.03 -1.15 -18.53
C PRO A 286 -2.41 -2.63 -18.31
N PRO A 287 -2.29 -3.52 -19.32
CA PRO A 287 -2.60 -4.95 -19.18
C PRO A 287 -1.96 -5.60 -17.96
N ALA A 288 -0.67 -5.32 -17.72
CA ALA A 288 0.06 -5.83 -16.56
C ALA A 288 -0.59 -5.45 -15.22
N VAL A 289 -1.16 -4.24 -15.09
CA VAL A 289 -1.89 -3.83 -13.88
C VAL A 289 -3.21 -4.60 -13.76
N VAL A 290 -3.95 -4.74 -14.87
CA VAL A 290 -5.22 -5.46 -14.89
C VAL A 290 -5.02 -6.95 -14.52
N GLU A 291 -3.90 -7.54 -14.93
CA GLU A 291 -3.48 -8.89 -14.55
C GLU A 291 -2.98 -8.98 -13.10
N ALA A 292 -2.25 -7.98 -12.62
CA ALA A 292 -1.63 -8.00 -11.29
C ALA A 292 -2.59 -7.61 -10.16
N ALA A 293 -3.58 -6.75 -10.43
CA ALA A 293 -4.52 -6.20 -9.45
C ALA A 293 -5.63 -7.20 -9.08
N ARG A 294 -5.23 -8.41 -8.67
CA ARG A 294 -6.11 -9.47 -8.16
C ARG A 294 -5.65 -9.86 -6.77
N ASN A 295 -6.59 -10.12 -5.87
CA ASN A 295 -6.28 -10.46 -4.49
C ASN A 295 -5.75 -11.90 -4.37
N PRO A 296 -4.50 -12.11 -3.91
CA PRO A 296 -3.94 -13.45 -3.71
C PRO A 296 -4.50 -14.17 -2.48
N GLY A 297 -5.25 -13.50 -1.60
CA GLY A 297 -5.79 -14.10 -0.37
C GLY A 297 -5.78 -13.19 0.85
N PHE A 298 -5.55 -11.89 0.66
CA PHE A 298 -5.59 -10.88 1.71
C PHE A 298 -7.01 -10.61 2.19
N VAL A 299 -7.14 -10.34 3.49
CA VAL A 299 -8.36 -9.94 4.16
C VAL A 299 -8.10 -8.63 4.88
N ASP A 300 -8.95 -7.63 4.65
CA ASP A 300 -8.96 -6.43 5.49
C ASP A 300 -9.93 -6.66 6.67
N PRO A 301 -9.47 -6.61 7.93
CA PRO A 301 -10.36 -6.73 9.07
C PRO A 301 -11.20 -5.46 9.29
N TRP A 302 -10.86 -4.35 8.64
CA TRP A 302 -11.49 -3.04 8.80
C TRP A 302 -12.66 -2.82 7.82
N ASP A 303 -13.66 -2.05 8.26
CA ASP A 303 -14.78 -1.66 7.41
C ASP A 303 -14.38 -0.50 6.49
N PRO A 304 -14.51 -0.63 5.16
CA PRO A 304 -14.00 0.36 4.22
C PRO A 304 -14.76 1.69 4.21
N VAL A 305 -15.87 1.79 4.93
CA VAL A 305 -16.70 2.99 5.03
C VAL A 305 -16.73 3.54 6.45
N ARG A 306 -16.91 2.66 7.44
CA ARG A 306 -17.16 3.06 8.85
C ARG A 306 -15.89 3.27 9.66
N ASP A 307 -14.83 2.52 9.36
CA ASP A 307 -13.58 2.60 10.13
C ASP A 307 -12.74 3.76 9.58
N VAL A 308 -12.90 4.94 10.20
CA VAL A 308 -12.14 6.15 9.87
C VAL A 308 -10.74 6.07 10.48
N THR A 309 -9.71 6.20 9.64
CA THR A 309 -8.31 6.09 10.05
C THR A 309 -7.53 7.38 9.89
N LEU A 310 -8.00 8.32 9.07
CA LEU A 310 -7.47 9.68 8.97
C LEU A 310 -8.59 10.72 9.19
N SER A 311 -8.25 11.78 9.90
CA SER A 311 -9.05 13.01 9.97
C SER A 311 -8.14 14.23 9.81
N ASN A 312 -8.37 15.01 8.75
CA ASN A 312 -7.53 16.16 8.41
C ASN A 312 -8.41 17.39 8.10
N TYR A 313 -7.77 18.55 7.96
CA TYR A 313 -8.39 19.86 7.70
C TYR A 313 -9.45 20.20 8.76
N GLY A 314 -9.12 20.03 10.05
CA GLY A 314 -10.08 20.31 11.13
C GLY A 314 -11.37 19.48 11.04
N GLY A 315 -11.31 18.29 10.43
CA GLY A 315 -12.43 17.39 10.26
C GLY A 315 -13.23 17.57 8.96
N TYR A 316 -12.86 18.50 8.09
CA TYR A 316 -13.52 18.66 6.77
C TYR A 316 -13.28 17.46 5.84
N TYR A 317 -12.22 16.69 6.09
CA TYR A 317 -11.97 15.44 5.41
C TYR A 317 -11.68 14.32 6.40
N SER A 318 -12.36 13.19 6.22
CA SER A 318 -12.10 11.97 6.97
C SER A 318 -12.34 10.74 6.10
N GLY A 319 -11.59 9.68 6.35
CA GLY A 319 -11.76 8.44 5.61
C GLY A 319 -10.86 7.32 6.13
N LYS A 320 -11.04 6.15 5.52
CA LYS A 320 -10.11 5.04 5.66
C LYS A 320 -9.01 5.19 4.62
N LEU A 321 -7.81 5.51 5.07
CA LEU A 321 -6.60 5.60 4.25
C LEU A 321 -5.59 4.50 4.61
N ASP A 322 -5.65 4.03 5.86
CA ASP A 322 -4.75 3.04 6.44
C ASP A 322 -5.32 1.62 6.35
N TRP A 323 -4.43 0.65 6.13
CA TRP A 323 -4.79 -0.74 5.86
C TRP A 323 -3.94 -1.74 6.63
N THR A 324 -4.53 -2.88 6.96
CA THR A 324 -3.82 -4.03 7.53
C THR A 324 -4.36 -5.31 6.91
N LEU A 325 -3.87 -5.61 5.72
CA LEU A 325 -4.31 -6.75 4.93
C LEU A 325 -3.59 -8.02 5.39
N CYS A 326 -4.33 -9.05 5.79
CA CYS A 326 -3.79 -10.30 6.32
C CYS A 326 -4.05 -11.46 5.35
N MET A 327 -3.01 -12.19 4.90
CA MET A 327 -3.13 -13.37 4.05
C MET A 327 -2.66 -14.62 4.79
N GLY A 328 -3.49 -15.66 4.75
CA GLY A 328 -3.23 -16.93 5.46
C GLY A 328 -3.26 -16.77 6.98
N LEU A 329 -3.83 -15.68 7.49
CA LEU A 329 -3.85 -15.32 8.89
C LEU A 329 -5.27 -14.96 9.31
N GLU A 330 -5.68 -15.42 10.48
CA GLU A 330 -6.92 -15.00 11.13
C GLU A 330 -6.63 -13.85 12.09
N VAL A 331 -7.40 -12.77 11.98
CA VAL A 331 -7.40 -11.67 12.94
C VAL A 331 -8.32 -12.04 14.10
N THR A 332 -7.74 -12.28 15.27
CA THR A 332 -8.49 -12.69 16.49
C THR A 332 -8.90 -11.50 17.35
N ASP A 333 -8.17 -10.39 17.26
CA ASP A 333 -8.48 -9.14 17.96
C ASP A 333 -8.03 -7.94 17.11
N ARG A 334 -8.71 -6.81 17.26
CA ARG A 334 -8.34 -5.56 16.56
C ARG A 334 -8.73 -4.32 17.37
N ALA A 335 -7.90 -3.29 17.32
CA ALA A 335 -8.13 -2.01 17.97
C ALA A 335 -7.51 -0.85 17.18
N MET A 336 -7.95 0.37 17.45
CA MET A 336 -7.30 1.59 16.94
C MET A 336 -6.74 2.41 18.11
N ALA A 337 -5.51 2.89 17.98
CA ALA A 337 -4.92 3.85 18.91
C ALA A 337 -4.93 5.27 18.32
N ASN A 338 -4.49 6.26 19.12
CA ASN A 338 -4.59 7.68 18.77
C ASN A 338 -6.02 8.12 18.39
N PRO A 339 -7.05 7.85 19.22
CA PRO A 339 -8.45 8.03 18.82
C PRO A 339 -8.84 9.49 18.53
N LYS A 340 -8.06 10.45 19.03
CA LYS A 340 -8.26 11.89 18.91
C LYS A 340 -7.37 12.58 17.87
N PHE A 341 -6.50 11.83 17.19
CA PHE A 341 -5.60 12.39 16.17
C PHE A 341 -4.62 13.45 16.72
N GLU A 342 -4.17 13.30 17.97
CA GLU A 342 -3.32 14.29 18.65
C GLU A 342 -1.82 14.06 18.37
N ALA A 343 -1.41 12.80 18.21
CA ALA A 343 -0.02 12.42 17.93
C ALA A 343 0.30 12.33 16.42
N SER A 344 -0.73 12.29 15.58
CA SER A 344 -0.70 12.18 14.12
C SER A 344 -2.14 12.36 13.63
N ASP A 345 -2.34 12.87 12.41
CA ASP A 345 -3.66 12.91 11.76
C ASP A 345 -4.19 11.53 11.32
N HIS A 346 -3.42 10.46 11.59
CA HIS A 346 -3.79 9.06 11.44
C HIS A 346 -3.95 8.31 12.76
N ARG A 347 -4.79 7.27 12.74
CA ARG A 347 -4.90 6.26 13.81
C ARG A 347 -3.90 5.13 13.60
N ALA A 348 -3.32 4.63 14.68
CA ALA A 348 -2.57 3.39 14.63
C ALA A 348 -3.56 2.21 14.56
N LEU A 349 -3.39 1.30 13.59
CA LEU A 349 -4.20 0.09 13.48
C LEU A 349 -3.47 -1.06 14.17
N VAL A 350 -4.15 -1.71 15.10
CA VAL A 350 -3.63 -2.82 15.91
C VAL A 350 -4.42 -4.07 15.57
N VAL A 351 -3.72 -5.14 15.21
CA VAL A 351 -4.33 -6.46 15.00
C VAL A 351 -3.56 -7.51 15.77
N THR A 352 -4.27 -8.49 16.33
CA THR A 352 -3.68 -9.74 16.79
C THR A 352 -4.03 -10.83 15.79
N VAL A 353 -3.02 -11.50 15.25
CA VAL A 353 -3.16 -12.50 14.19
C VAL A 353 -2.62 -13.86 14.61
N ARG A 354 -3.18 -14.93 14.05
CA ARG A 354 -2.64 -16.28 14.17
C ARG A 354 -2.69 -17.00 12.81
N PRO A 355 -1.91 -18.07 12.60
CA PRO A 355 -1.98 -18.88 11.39
C PRO A 355 -3.40 -19.35 11.06
N ASP A 356 -3.83 -19.07 9.82
CA ASP A 356 -5.02 -19.61 9.16
C ASP A 356 -4.55 -20.31 7.88
N PRO A 357 -3.88 -21.48 7.99
CA PRO A 357 -3.83 -22.41 6.87
C PRO A 357 -5.28 -22.75 6.49
N GLU A 358 -5.65 -23.42 5.41
CA GLU A 358 -7.07 -23.46 4.96
C GLU A 358 -7.71 -22.11 4.55
N ALA A 359 -7.21 -20.95 4.98
CA ALA A 359 -7.65 -19.61 4.57
C ALA A 359 -9.16 -19.37 4.79
N ARG A 360 -9.68 -19.78 5.95
CA ARG A 360 -11.10 -19.63 6.31
C ARG A 360 -11.53 -18.17 6.38
N ALA A 361 -10.65 -17.28 6.85
CA ALA A 361 -10.90 -15.85 6.91
C ALA A 361 -11.16 -15.27 5.50
N PHE A 362 -10.41 -15.72 4.50
CA PHE A 362 -10.56 -15.26 3.12
C PHE A 362 -11.89 -15.70 2.51
N GLY A 363 -12.34 -16.92 2.78
CA GLY A 363 -13.67 -17.40 2.37
C GLY A 363 -14.81 -16.53 2.92
N LYS A 364 -14.75 -16.16 4.21
CA LYS A 364 -15.72 -15.24 4.83
C LYS A 364 -15.66 -13.84 4.23
N TYR A 365 -14.46 -13.35 3.93
CA TYR A 365 -14.26 -12.04 3.31
C TYR A 365 -14.91 -11.97 1.92
N LEU A 366 -14.69 -12.99 1.08
CA LEU A 366 -15.35 -13.07 -0.23
C LEU A 366 -16.87 -13.25 -0.11
N ALA A 367 -17.37 -13.97 0.90
CA ALA A 367 -18.82 -14.04 1.11
C ALA A 367 -19.44 -12.67 1.46
N LYS A 368 -18.68 -11.78 2.12
CA LYS A 368 -19.12 -10.43 2.48
C LYS A 368 -18.99 -9.43 1.33
N TRP A 369 -17.88 -9.47 0.61
CA TRP A 369 -17.50 -8.42 -0.35
C TRP A 369 -17.39 -8.87 -1.80
N GLY A 370 -17.35 -10.18 -2.03
CA GLY A 370 -17.28 -10.80 -3.35
C GLY A 370 -18.49 -10.44 -4.20
N PRO A 371 -18.39 -10.63 -5.52
CA PRO A 371 -19.52 -10.46 -6.41
C PRO A 371 -20.65 -11.40 -5.99
N THR A 372 -21.81 -10.85 -5.60
CA THR A 372 -23.02 -11.64 -5.44
C THR A 372 -23.41 -12.21 -6.80
N SER A 373 -23.86 -13.47 -6.83
CA SER A 373 -24.40 -14.13 -8.03
C SER A 373 -25.57 -13.37 -8.69
N GLN A 374 -26.12 -12.34 -8.03
CA GLN A 374 -27.14 -11.44 -8.57
C GLN A 374 -26.57 -10.21 -9.32
N GLY A 375 -25.28 -9.90 -9.18
CA GLY A 375 -24.64 -8.75 -9.83
C GLY A 375 -24.20 -9.00 -11.28
N HIS A 376 -24.15 -10.25 -11.73
CA HIS A 376 -23.88 -10.58 -13.14
C HIS A 376 -25.10 -10.29 -14.05
N LEU A 377 -26.32 -10.31 -13.51
CA LEU A 377 -27.54 -10.13 -14.29
C LEU A 377 -27.90 -8.67 -14.59
N ALA A 378 -27.25 -7.69 -13.95
CA ALA A 378 -27.48 -6.27 -14.24
C ALA A 378 -26.67 -5.74 -15.45
N ALA A 379 -25.78 -6.56 -16.02
CA ALA A 379 -25.00 -6.22 -17.22
C ALA A 379 -25.27 -7.14 -18.43
N SER A 380 -26.16 -8.13 -18.31
CA SER A 380 -26.52 -9.05 -19.39
C SER A 380 -28.03 -9.11 -19.55
N GLY A 381 -28.62 -8.03 -20.09
CA GLY A 381 -29.90 -8.13 -20.75
C GLY A 381 -29.70 -8.78 -22.11
N MET A 382 -29.69 -10.11 -22.18
CA MET A 382 -30.12 -10.95 -23.32
C MET A 382 -29.81 -12.43 -23.05
N GLY A 383 -30.87 -13.24 -22.91
CA GLY A 383 -30.98 -14.61 -23.41
C GLY A 383 -30.09 -15.71 -22.81
N ASP A 384 -30.72 -16.69 -22.20
CA ASP A 384 -30.14 -17.99 -21.88
C ASP A 384 -29.52 -18.68 -23.11
N GLY A 385 -28.25 -19.10 -23.03
CA GLY A 385 -27.70 -20.12 -23.91
C GLY A 385 -26.18 -20.12 -24.11
N ILE A 386 -25.49 -21.07 -23.46
CA ILE A 386 -24.26 -21.77 -23.91
C ILE A 386 -22.93 -20.96 -23.89
N ASP A 387 -21.97 -21.44 -23.10
CA ASP A 387 -20.50 -21.24 -23.24
C ASP A 387 -19.92 -19.80 -23.26
N ASP A 388 -20.62 -18.83 -22.65
CA ASP A 388 -20.19 -17.41 -22.61
C ASP A 388 -18.85 -17.17 -21.89
N GLY A 389 -18.50 -18.01 -20.92
CA GLY A 389 -17.28 -17.83 -20.12
C GLY A 389 -16.00 -18.01 -20.93
N GLN A 390 -16.00 -18.93 -21.91
CA GLN A 390 -14.83 -19.23 -22.74
C GLN A 390 -14.69 -18.22 -23.89
N ALA A 391 -15.80 -17.73 -24.42
CA ALA A 391 -15.84 -16.67 -25.43
C ALA A 391 -15.40 -15.31 -24.85
N GLN A 392 -15.91 -14.92 -23.67
CA GLN A 392 -15.46 -13.69 -22.99
C GLN A 392 -13.98 -13.75 -22.63
N ARG A 393 -13.50 -14.90 -22.13
CA ARG A 393 -12.07 -15.12 -21.90
C ARG A 393 -11.27 -14.95 -23.19
N SER A 394 -11.70 -15.54 -24.30
CA SER A 394 -10.98 -15.47 -25.57
C SER A 394 -10.94 -14.05 -26.15
N ALA A 395 -12.07 -13.34 -26.15
CA ALA A 395 -12.15 -11.95 -26.65
C ALA A 395 -11.34 -10.98 -25.78
N VAL A 396 -11.32 -11.16 -24.46
CA VAL A 396 -10.50 -10.33 -23.57
C VAL A 396 -9.02 -10.68 -23.70
N MET A 397 -8.66 -11.96 -23.87
CA MET A 397 -7.27 -12.36 -24.11
C MET A 397 -6.78 -11.84 -25.48
N GLU A 398 -7.65 -11.77 -26.49
CA GLU A 398 -7.35 -11.11 -27.76
C GLU A 398 -7.20 -9.58 -27.60
N TRP A 399 -8.01 -8.94 -26.75
CA TRP A 399 -7.83 -7.51 -26.44
C TRP A 399 -6.55 -7.22 -25.65
N LEU A 400 -6.18 -8.09 -24.69
CA LEU A 400 -4.99 -7.95 -23.85
C LEU A 400 -3.69 -8.30 -24.61
N TYR A 401 -3.70 -9.40 -25.35
CA TYR A 401 -2.50 -10.02 -25.95
C TYR A 401 -2.54 -10.14 -27.48
N GLY A 402 -3.66 -9.78 -28.11
CA GLY A 402 -3.74 -9.73 -29.56
C GLY A 402 -2.74 -8.74 -30.14
N PRO A 403 -2.30 -8.94 -31.38
CA PRO A 403 -1.28 -8.10 -31.99
C PRO A 403 -1.78 -6.65 -32.07
N ARG A 404 -1.31 -5.79 -31.17
CA ARG A 404 -1.43 -4.32 -31.24
C ARG A 404 -0.58 -3.74 -32.38
N ARG A 405 -0.74 -4.28 -33.60
CA ARG A 405 -0.02 -3.84 -34.81
C ARG A 405 -0.91 -3.23 -35.89
N ALA A 406 -2.21 -3.04 -35.64
CA ALA A 406 -3.12 -2.47 -36.65
C ALA A 406 -3.62 -1.03 -36.37
N VAL A 407 -3.29 -0.40 -35.24
CA VAL A 407 -3.72 1.01 -34.96
C VAL A 407 -2.62 2.04 -35.26
N ALA A 408 -1.38 1.60 -35.49
CA ALA A 408 -0.28 2.49 -35.91
C ALA A 408 -0.12 2.62 -37.44
N ARG A 409 -1.00 1.99 -38.25
CA ARG A 409 -0.97 2.09 -39.72
C ARG A 409 -2.21 2.75 -40.34
N ALA A 410 -3.23 3.10 -39.56
CA ALA A 410 -4.40 3.85 -40.06
C ALA A 410 -4.24 5.38 -39.94
N LEU A 411 -3.11 5.88 -39.40
CA LEU A 411 -2.74 7.30 -39.37
C LEU A 411 -1.70 7.67 -40.45
N ALA A 412 -1.29 6.73 -41.29
CA ALA A 412 -0.60 7.01 -42.54
C ALA A 412 -1.60 6.67 -43.66
N GLY A 413 -2.13 7.70 -44.31
CA GLY A 413 -3.21 7.60 -45.28
C GLY A 413 -2.98 6.56 -46.37
N ASP A 414 -4.10 6.10 -46.92
CA ASP A 414 -4.27 5.25 -48.11
C ASP A 414 -4.74 3.81 -47.80
N THR A 415 -6.02 3.67 -47.43
CA THR A 415 -6.92 2.67 -48.04
C THR A 415 -8.37 2.89 -47.59
N VAL A 416 -9.28 2.95 -48.56
CA VAL A 416 -10.73 2.92 -48.34
C VAL A 416 -11.15 1.46 -48.12
N LEU A 417 -11.79 1.14 -46.98
CA LEU A 417 -12.53 -0.11 -46.80
C LEU A 417 -14.03 0.18 -46.61
N PRO A 418 -14.92 -0.71 -47.10
CA PRO A 418 -16.33 -0.40 -47.30
C PRO A 418 -17.14 -0.46 -46.00
N MET A 419 -18.17 0.39 -45.95
CA MET A 419 -19.21 0.42 -44.92
C MET A 419 -19.83 -0.95 -44.69
N LEU A 420 -19.79 -1.42 -43.45
CA LEU A 420 -20.69 -2.44 -42.93
C LEU A 420 -21.63 -1.77 -41.92
N THR A 421 -22.85 -1.52 -42.40
CA THR A 421 -23.95 -0.97 -41.63
C THR A 421 -24.55 -2.07 -40.76
N VAL A 422 -24.44 -1.96 -39.44
CA VAL A 422 -25.37 -2.63 -38.50
C VAL A 422 -25.80 -1.57 -37.49
N GLY A 423 -27.07 -1.15 -37.60
CA GLY A 423 -27.67 -0.12 -36.78
C GLY A 423 -28.31 -0.64 -35.50
N LEU A 424 -28.53 0.30 -34.56
CA LEU A 424 -29.40 0.35 -33.37
C LEU A 424 -28.57 0.79 -32.15
N GLY A 425 -28.81 1.91 -31.48
CA GLY A 425 -29.76 3.00 -31.66
C GLY A 425 -29.32 4.16 -30.75
N ALA A 426 -29.50 5.38 -31.23
CA ALA A 426 -29.10 6.60 -30.54
C ALA A 426 -30.05 6.92 -29.37
N ILE A 427 -29.51 7.38 -28.24
CA ILE A 427 -30.20 8.22 -27.27
C ILE A 427 -29.37 9.50 -27.07
N VAL A 428 -29.78 10.51 -27.84
CA VAL A 428 -29.96 11.95 -27.53
C VAL A 428 -29.25 12.52 -26.29
N VAL A 429 -28.45 13.59 -26.45
CA VAL A 429 -28.78 14.98 -26.06
C VAL A 429 -27.75 15.92 -26.70
N GLY A 430 -28.18 16.72 -27.68
CA GLY A 430 -27.45 17.86 -28.19
C GLY A 430 -28.26 19.13 -27.96
N SER A 431 -27.73 20.07 -27.19
CA SER A 431 -28.17 21.45 -27.20
C SER A 431 -27.03 22.39 -26.80
N LEU A 432 -26.67 23.22 -27.78
CA LEU A 432 -26.18 24.60 -27.71
C LEU A 432 -25.06 24.96 -26.72
N VAL A 433 -23.94 25.50 -27.22
CA VAL A 433 -23.67 26.96 -27.19
C VAL A 433 -22.73 27.33 -28.35
N TYR A 434 -23.08 28.46 -28.96
CA TYR A 434 -22.55 29.14 -30.12
C TYR A 434 -21.61 30.28 -29.67
N LEU A 435 -20.45 30.50 -30.34
CA LEU A 435 -19.71 31.78 -30.48
C LEU A 435 -18.41 31.49 -31.26
N LYS A 436 -18.31 31.69 -32.58
CA LYS A 436 -18.24 32.94 -33.38
C LYS A 436 -16.96 33.77 -33.13
N HIS A 437 -15.93 33.59 -33.96
CA HIS A 437 -15.34 34.62 -34.86
C HIS A 437 -14.13 34.06 -35.66
N ARG A 438 -14.17 34.13 -37.00
CA ARG A 438 -13.44 35.09 -37.89
C ARG A 438 -11.92 34.94 -37.77
N SER A 439 -11.11 34.75 -38.82
CA SER A 439 -11.16 35.22 -40.22
C SER A 439 -10.10 34.45 -41.03
N GLY A 440 -10.27 34.37 -42.34
CA GLY A 440 -9.28 33.84 -43.29
C GLY A 440 -9.94 33.05 -44.40
#